data_AF-A0ABD0QF17-F1
#
_entry.id   AF-A0ABD0QF17-F1
#
_cell.length_a   1.000
_cell.length_b   1.000
_cell.length_c   1.000
_cell.angle_alpha   90.00
_cell.angle_beta   90.00
_cell.angle_gamma   90.00
#
_symmetry.space_group_name_H-M   'P 1'
#
loop_
_entity.id
_entity.type
_entity.pdbx_description
1 polymer ?
#
loop_
_entity_poly.entity_id
_entity_poly.type
_entity_poly.pdbx_seq_one_letter_code
_entity_poly.pdbx_strand_id
1 'polypeptide(L)' 'VIECNLRASRSFPFVSKTIGVDFIDVATRVMVGEPLDESRLPSLENPIIPVDYVGIKVCVSSK' A
#
# COMPACT_ATOMS: atom_id res chain seq x y z
N VAL A 1 -6.71 12.85 14.59
CA VAL A 1 -5.39 12.21 14.36
C VAL A 1 -4.92 11.64 15.69
N ILE A 2 -4.49 10.37 15.73
CA ILE A 2 -3.97 9.73 16.95
C ILE A 2 -2.43 9.77 16.94
N GLU A 3 -1.81 9.24 15.88
CA GLU A 3 -0.36 9.31 15.64
C GLU A 3 -0.06 9.29 14.13
N CYS A 4 1.17 9.66 13.75
CA CYS A 4 1.69 9.52 12.40
C CYS A 4 3.02 8.77 12.46
N ASN A 5 3.11 7.64 11.74
CA ASN A 5 4.33 6.85 11.64
C ASN A 5 4.98 7.11 10.28
N LEU A 6 6.14 7.79 10.26
CA LEU A 6 6.94 8.03 9.05
C LEU A 6 7.78 6.79 8.68
N ARG A 7 7.13 5.62 8.59
CA ARG A 7 7.72 4.34 8.22
C ARG A 7 6.65 3.40 7.66
N ALA A 8 7.08 2.34 6.97
CA ALA A 8 6.17 1.30 6.52
C ALA A 8 5.43 0.67 7.72
N SER A 9 4.11 0.59 7.62
CA SER A 9 3.26 -0.09 8.60
C SER A 9 3.17 -1.59 8.30
N ARG A 10 2.88 -2.37 9.34
CA ARG A 10 2.58 -3.81 9.28
C ARG A 10 1.36 -4.16 8.42
N SER A 11 0.60 -3.19 7.91
CA SER A 11 -0.47 -3.39 6.91
C SER A 11 0.01 -3.28 5.46
N PHE A 12 1.21 -2.76 5.17
CA PHE A 12 1.71 -2.55 3.80
C PHE A 12 1.69 -3.82 2.93
N PRO A 13 2.11 -5.00 3.41
CA PRO A 13 2.06 -6.22 2.61
C PRO A 13 0.63 -6.60 2.21
N PHE A 14 -0.32 -6.42 3.13
CA PHE A 14 -1.73 -6.72 2.88
C PHE A 14 -2.34 -5.76 1.86
N VAL A 15 -2.12 -4.45 2.03
CA VAL A 15 -2.64 -3.43 1.09
C VAL A 15 -2.04 -3.63 -0.30
N SER A 16 -0.74 -3.91 -0.38
CA SER A 16 -0.04 -4.11 -1.65
C SER A 16 -0.61 -5.29 -2.44
N LYS A 17 -0.88 -6.42 -1.77
CA LYS A 17 -1.47 -7.60 -2.42
C LYS A 17 -2.94 -7.43 -2.77
N THR A 18 -3.68 -6.62 -2.00
CA THR A 18 -5.10 -6.33 -2.25
C THR A 18 -5.29 -5.34 -3.39
N ILE A 19 -4.34 -4.44 -3.63
CA ILE A 19 -4.45 -3.42 -4.69
C ILE A 19 -3.69 -3.86 -5.95
N GLY A 20 -2.74 -4.79 -5.83
CA GLY A 20 -1.91 -5.26 -6.95
C GLY A 20 -0.74 -4.32 -7.26
N VAL A 21 -0.36 -3.45 -6.32
CA VAL A 21 0.77 -2.52 -6.42
C VAL A 21 1.69 -2.76 -5.24
N ASP A 22 2.99 -2.92 -5.47
CA ASP A 22 3.96 -3.06 -4.38
C ASP A 22 4.37 -1.69 -3.84
N PHE A 23 3.83 -1.31 -2.68
CA PHE A 23 4.12 -0.01 -2.06
C PHE A 23 5.56 0.08 -1.55
N ILE A 24 6.21 -1.04 -1.26
CA ILE A 24 7.60 -1.03 -0.79
C ILE A 24 8.54 -0.78 -1.96
N ASP A 25 8.29 -1.40 -3.12
CA ASP A 25 9.05 -1.13 -4.35
C ASP A 25 8.95 0.35 -4.74
N VAL A 26 7.71 0.87 -4.82
CA VAL A 26 7.45 2.27 -5.13
C VAL A 26 8.17 3.21 -4.16
N ALA A 27 8.02 3.00 -2.85
CA ALA A 27 8.69 3.83 -1.85
C ALA A 27 10.21 3.75 -1.96
N THR A 28 10.76 2.57 -2.26
CA THR A 28 12.20 2.35 -2.41
C THR A 28 12.75 3.14 -3.59
N ARG A 29 12.08 3.06 -4.75
CA ARG A 29 12.45 3.80 -5.96
C ARG A 29 12.42 5.32 -5.74
N VAL A 30 11.40 5.82 -5.04
CA VAL A 30 11.34 7.23 -4.62
C VAL A 30 12.50 7.60 -3.71
N MET A 31 12.84 6.76 -2.73
CA MET A 31 13.96 7.03 -1.80
C MET A 31 15.33 7.08 -2.49
N VAL A 32 15.55 6.30 -3.55
CA VAL A 32 16.81 6.29 -4.32
C VAL A 32 16.80 7.27 -5.50
N GLY A 33 15.70 7.99 -5.73
CA GLY A 33 15.57 8.97 -6.81
C GLY A 33 15.41 8.36 -8.21
N GLU A 34 14.93 7.13 -8.31
CA GLU A 34 14.66 6.49 -9.59
C GLU A 34 13.40 7.06 -10.25
N PRO A 35 13.38 7.23 -11.59
CA PRO A 35 12.18 7.65 -12.29
C PRO A 35 11.09 6.60 -12.16
N LEU A 36 9.86 7.05 -11.88
CA LEU A 36 8.68 6.22 -11.62
C LEU A 36 7.56 6.63 -12.56
N ASP A 37 6.83 5.65 -13.10
CA ASP A 37 5.61 5.90 -13.85
C ASP A 37 4.42 5.95 -12.87
N GLU A 38 3.91 7.16 -12.62
CA GLU A 38 2.81 7.39 -11.69
C GLU A 38 1.43 7.05 -12.27
N SER A 39 1.31 6.85 -13.58
CA SER A 39 0.02 6.67 -14.27
C SER A 39 -0.76 5.43 -13.79
N ARG A 40 -0.05 4.43 -13.27
CA ARG A 40 -0.62 3.16 -12.78
C ARG A 40 -0.64 3.05 -11.26
N LEU A 41 -0.25 4.10 -10.54
CA LEU A 41 -0.21 4.10 -9.09
C LEU A 41 -1.52 4.65 -8.51
N PRO A 42 -1.95 4.15 -7.33
CA PRO A 42 -3.11 4.69 -6.66
C PRO A 42 -2.78 6.10 -6.15
N SER A 43 -3.33 7.13 -6.81
CA SER A 43 -3.23 8.51 -6.37
C SER A 43 -4.46 8.93 -5.57
N LEU A 44 -4.41 10.11 -4.95
CA LEU A 44 -5.57 10.66 -4.24
C LEU A 44 -6.74 10.99 -5.19
N GLU A 45 -6.44 11.32 -6.45
CA GLU A 45 -7.44 11.67 -7.47
C GLU A 45 -8.00 10.44 -8.19
N ASN A 46 -7.18 9.39 -8.37
CA ASN A 46 -7.54 8.15 -9.03
C ASN A 46 -7.20 6.94 -8.14
N PRO A 47 -8.03 6.63 -7.13
CA PRO A 47 -7.82 5.49 -6.25
C PRO A 47 -8.12 4.17 -6.96
N ILE A 48 -7.31 3.15 -6.68
CA ILE A 48 -7.58 1.78 -7.13
C ILE A 48 -8.42 1.07 -6.07
N ILE A 49 -9.67 0.78 -6.41
CA ILE A 49 -10.63 0.09 -5.53
C ILE A 49 -11.04 -1.22 -6.20
N PRO A 50 -10.69 -2.39 -5.63
CA PRO A 50 -11.15 -3.67 -6.15
C PRO A 50 -12.67 -3.76 -6.14
N VAL A 51 -13.29 -4.07 -7.28
CA VAL A 51 -14.76 -4.16 -7.42
C VAL A 51 -15.28 -5.57 -7.23
N ASP A 52 -14.48 -6.59 -7.55
CA ASP A 52 -14.92 -8.00 -7.57
C ASP A 52 -14.64 -8.75 -6.27
N TYR A 53 -13.86 -8.18 -5.35
CA TYR A 53 -13.47 -8.86 -4.12
C TYR A 53 -13.16 -7.88 -2.97
N VAL A 54 -13.12 -8.44 -1.76
CA VAL A 54 -12.74 -7.72 -0.53
C VAL A 54 -11.57 -8.45 0.13
N GLY A 55 -10.55 -7.69 0.53
CA GLY A 55 -9.44 -8.19 1.35
C GLY A 55 -9.77 -8.10 2.84
N ILE A 56 -9.54 -9.16 3.60
CA ILE A 56 -9.67 -9.17 5.06
C ILE A 56 -8.34 -9.58 5.69
N LYS A 57 -7.86 -8.79 6.66
CA LYS A 57 -6.67 -9.08 7.46
C LYS A 57 -7.07 -9.42 8.90
N VAL A 58 -6.72 -10.61 9.36
CA VAL A 58 -7.05 -11.10 10.71
C VAL A 58 -5.77 -11.44 11.48
N CYS A 59 -5.81 -11.29 12.81
CA CYS A 59 -4.73 -11.76 13.69
C CYS A 59 -4.78 -13.29 13.81
N VAL A 60 -3.63 -13.95 13.66
CA VAL A 60 -3.54 -15.41 13.75
C VAL A 60 -3.80 -15.92 15.17
N SER A 61 -3.54 -15.10 16.18
CA SER A 61 -3.80 -15.41 17.58
C SER A 61 -4.49 -14.24 18.25
N SER A 62 -5.54 -14.54 19.01
CA SER A 62 -6.31 -13.59 19.84
C SER A 62 -6.17 -13.91 21.34
N LYS A 63 -5.07 -14.56 21.72
CA LYS A 63 -4.81 -14.88 23.12
C LYS A 63 -4.56 -13.63 23.95
#